data_AF-A0A2U3KKR7-F1
#
_entry.id   AF-A0A2U3KKR7-F1
#
_cell.length_a   1.000
_cell.length_b   1.000
_cell.length_c   1.000
_cell.angle_alpha   90.00
_cell.angle_beta   90.00
_cell.angle_gamma   90.00
#
_symmetry.space_group_name_H-M   'P 1'
#
loop_
_entity.id
_entity.type
_entity.pdbx_description
1 polymer ?
#
loop_
_entity_poly.entity_id
_entity_poly.type
_entity_poly.pdbx_seq_one_letter_code
_entity_poly.pdbx_strand_id
1 'polypeptide(L)'
;MLESELLAPVRACGARPDEGNFLTADQRAAGEAEWNQIWTAEPWEGTCRARQTLEWARRHPDDPRVPEALHRAVMATRYRGSDAEAGKYSQQAFALLHQRHPKSPWRIARRIGTSRLADLDGLGPIPIFPSLAVP
;
A
#
# COMPACT_ATOMS: atom_id res chain seq x y z
N MET A 1 -34.31 -15.35 42.37
CA MET A 1 -35.29 -14.93 41.33
C MET A 1 -34.93 -13.52 40.92
N LEU A 2 -34.57 -13.16 39.70
CA LEU A 2 -34.08 -13.83 38.49
C LEU A 2 -33.86 -12.64 37.53
N GLU A 3 -32.64 -12.52 37.00
CA GLU A 3 -32.35 -12.04 35.63
C GLU A 3 -33.05 -10.77 35.11
N SER A 4 -32.38 -9.63 35.12
CA SER A 4 -32.62 -8.58 34.10
C SER A 4 -31.33 -7.92 33.59
N GLU A 5 -30.22 -8.68 33.57
CA GLU A 5 -28.92 -8.29 32.98
C GLU A 5 -28.83 -8.54 31.46
N LEU A 6 -29.95 -8.53 30.73
CA LEU A 6 -29.95 -8.84 29.30
C LEU A 6 -30.71 -7.78 28.51
N LEU A 7 -30.09 -6.63 28.33
CA LEU A 7 -29.96 -5.89 27.05
C LEU A 7 -29.30 -4.52 27.31
N ALA A 8 -28.01 -4.52 27.65
CA ALA A 8 -27.21 -3.37 27.22
C ALA A 8 -27.17 -3.43 25.68
N PRO A 9 -27.50 -2.36 24.95
CA PRO A 9 -27.33 -2.39 23.51
C PRO A 9 -25.86 -2.71 23.25
N VAL A 10 -25.61 -3.79 22.49
CA VAL A 10 -24.32 -4.06 21.87
C VAL A 10 -23.90 -2.73 21.26
N ARG A 11 -22.86 -2.10 21.84
CA ARG A 11 -22.30 -0.85 21.33
C ARG A 11 -22.11 -1.07 19.83
N ALA A 12 -22.83 -0.28 19.03
CA ALA A 12 -22.69 -0.35 17.59
C ALA A 12 -21.19 -0.28 17.25
N CYS A 13 -20.71 -1.25 16.47
CA CYS A 13 -19.44 -1.13 15.79
C CYS A 13 -19.51 0.16 14.96
N GLY A 14 -18.95 1.27 15.47
CA GLY A 14 -19.05 2.57 14.84
C GLY A 14 -19.43 3.76 15.72
N ALA A 15 -19.71 3.59 17.02
CA ALA A 15 -19.68 4.75 17.93
C ALA A 15 -18.22 5.21 18.06
N ARG A 16 -17.82 6.25 17.30
CA ARG A 16 -16.49 6.85 17.40
C ARG A 16 -16.32 7.38 18.83
N PRO A 17 -15.36 6.86 19.62
CA PRO A 17 -15.06 7.44 20.93
C PRO A 17 -14.58 8.87 20.67
N ASP A 18 -15.14 9.83 21.41
CA ASP A 18 -14.74 11.24 21.47
C ASP A 18 -13.92 11.71 20.26
N GLU A 19 -14.62 12.03 19.19
CA GLU A 19 -14.04 12.79 18.09
C GLU A 19 -13.57 14.13 18.64
N GLY A 20 -12.29 14.30 18.99
CA GLY A 20 -11.79 15.66 19.12
C GLY A 20 -10.41 15.97 19.66
N ASN A 21 -9.68 15.13 20.41
CA ASN A 21 -8.40 15.62 20.97
C ASN A 21 -7.40 14.58 21.52
N PHE A 22 -7.11 13.49 20.80
CA PHE A 22 -5.98 12.60 21.18
C PHE A 22 -4.62 13.33 21.21
N LEU A 23 -4.49 14.38 20.39
CA LEU A 23 -3.29 15.20 20.30
C LEU A 23 -3.56 16.59 20.87
N THR A 24 -2.60 17.18 21.56
CA THR A 24 -2.61 18.61 21.89
C THR A 24 -2.47 19.47 20.62
N ALA A 25 -2.74 20.78 20.72
CA ALA A 25 -2.51 21.69 19.59
C ALA A 25 -1.06 21.64 19.11
N ASP A 26 -0.10 21.59 20.03
CA ASP A 26 1.33 21.48 19.71
C ASP A 26 1.66 20.15 19.03
N GLN A 27 1.07 19.04 19.49
CA GLN A 27 1.28 17.73 18.87
C GLN A 27 0.68 17.64 17.45
N ARG A 28 -0.44 18.32 17.20
CA ARG A 28 -0.97 18.43 15.83
C ARG A 28 -0.07 19.27 14.93
N ALA A 29 0.39 20.42 15.42
CA ALA A 29 1.31 21.28 14.67
C ALA A 29 2.63 20.56 14.35
N ALA A 30 3.16 19.79 15.32
CA ALA A 30 4.31 18.93 15.11
C ALA A 30 4.02 17.83 14.07
N GLY A 31 2.88 17.12 14.22
CA GLY A 31 2.48 16.08 13.27
C GLY A 31 2.25 16.59 11.85
N GLU A 32 1.72 17.80 11.68
CA GLU A 32 1.56 18.45 10.38
C GLU A 32 2.91 18.83 9.77
N ALA A 33 3.85 19.35 10.58
CA ALA A 33 5.21 19.62 10.14
C ALA A 33 5.94 18.33 9.71
N GLU A 34 5.83 17.25 10.49
CA GLU A 34 6.40 15.94 10.17
C GLU A 34 5.74 15.33 8.92
N TRP A 35 4.41 15.42 8.82
CA TRP A 35 3.68 14.97 7.63
C TRP A 35 4.14 15.71 6.38
N ASN A 36 4.30 17.03 6.45
CA ASN A 36 4.79 17.82 5.33
C ASN A 36 6.23 17.46 4.94
N GLN A 37 7.10 17.15 5.92
CA GLN A 37 8.45 16.65 5.64
C GLN A 37 8.41 15.32 4.91
N ILE A 38 7.56 14.38 5.32
CA ILE A 38 7.40 13.07 4.66
C ILE A 38 6.79 13.25 3.26
N TRP A 39 5.79 14.11 3.14
CA TRP A 39 5.04 14.32 1.90
C TRP A 39 5.86 15.00 0.81
N THR A 40 6.76 15.91 1.18
CA THR A 40 7.63 16.65 0.25
C THR A 40 9.00 16.01 0.05
N ALA A 41 9.33 14.97 0.81
CA ALA A 41 10.60 14.27 0.66
C ALA A 41 10.66 13.50 -0.67
N GLU A 42 11.66 13.84 -1.48
CA GLU A 42 12.02 13.04 -2.66
C GLU A 42 13.21 12.10 -2.37
N PRO A 43 13.27 10.93 -3.02
CA PRO A 43 12.23 10.36 -3.89
C PRO A 43 11.06 9.81 -3.07
N TRP A 44 9.86 9.80 -3.66
CA TRP A 44 8.65 9.32 -2.99
C TRP A 44 8.87 7.89 -2.48
N GLU A 45 8.24 7.53 -1.35
CA GLU A 45 8.45 6.24 -0.68
C GLU A 45 8.34 5.03 -1.62
N GLY A 46 7.42 5.05 -2.59
CA GLY A 46 7.26 3.99 -3.59
C GLY A 46 8.52 3.78 -4.43
N THR A 47 9.11 4.87 -4.92
CA THR A 47 10.36 4.86 -5.69
C THR A 47 11.54 4.46 -4.83
N CYS A 48 11.66 5.02 -3.62
CA CYS A 48 12.72 4.67 -2.68
C CYS A 48 12.71 3.17 -2.34
N ARG A 49 11.53 2.62 -2.04
CA ARG A 49 11.32 1.20 -1.74
C ARG A 49 11.64 0.30 -2.91
N ALA A 50 11.22 0.67 -4.12
CA ALA A 50 11.53 -0.09 -5.34
C ALA A 50 13.04 -0.14 -5.60
N ARG A 51 13.74 0.99 -5.43
CA ARG A 51 15.20 1.08 -5.57
C ARG A 51 15.92 0.15 -4.57
N GLN A 52 15.60 0.24 -3.29
CA GLN A 52 16.21 -0.60 -2.25
C GLN A 52 15.94 -2.08 -2.48
N THR A 53 14.73 -2.42 -2.91
CA THR A 53 14.35 -3.81 -3.21
C THR A 53 15.16 -4.38 -4.37
N LEU A 54 15.34 -3.60 -5.44
CA LEU A 54 16.18 -3.97 -6.58
C LEU A 54 17.64 -4.17 -6.18
N GLU A 55 18.18 -3.27 -5.35
CA GLU A 55 19.54 -3.35 -4.85
C GLU A 55 19.75 -4.62 -4.01
N TRP A 56 18.82 -4.92 -3.11
CA TRP A 56 18.82 -6.15 -2.31
C TRP A 56 18.73 -7.40 -3.19
N ALA A 57 17.77 -7.45 -4.12
CA ALA A 57 17.54 -8.59 -5.01
C ALA A 57 18.74 -8.89 -5.93
N ARG A 58 19.52 -7.87 -6.28
CA ARG A 58 20.75 -8.04 -7.06
C ARG A 58 21.86 -8.67 -6.24
N ARG A 59 22.00 -8.28 -4.96
CA ARG A 59 23.02 -8.81 -4.04
C ARG A 59 22.68 -10.18 -3.47
N HIS A 60 21.40 -10.48 -3.28
CA HIS A 60 20.92 -11.71 -2.66
C HIS A 60 19.98 -12.47 -3.61
N PRO A 61 20.49 -13.01 -4.73
CA PRO A 61 19.65 -13.66 -5.74
C PRO A 61 18.92 -14.90 -5.23
N ASP A 62 19.49 -15.58 -4.23
CA ASP A 62 18.96 -16.84 -3.68
C ASP A 62 18.03 -16.63 -2.47
N ASP A 63 17.80 -15.38 -2.06
CA ASP A 63 16.89 -15.09 -0.95
C ASP A 63 15.44 -15.43 -1.36
N PRO A 64 14.77 -16.36 -0.66
CA PRO A 64 13.42 -16.81 -1.01
C PRO A 64 12.36 -15.70 -0.91
N ARG A 65 12.65 -14.58 -0.24
CA ARG A 65 11.73 -13.44 -0.06
C ARG A 65 11.77 -12.46 -1.24
N VAL A 66 12.82 -12.51 -2.07
CA VAL A 66 13.03 -11.58 -3.18
C VAL A 66 11.87 -11.54 -4.18
N PRO A 67 11.26 -12.67 -4.60
CA PRO A 67 10.17 -12.62 -5.56
C PRO A 67 8.96 -11.83 -5.05
N GLU A 68 8.61 -12.00 -3.78
CA GLU A 68 7.51 -11.26 -3.15
C GLU A 68 7.86 -9.78 -2.99
N ALA A 69 9.09 -9.48 -2.56
CA ALA A 69 9.55 -8.11 -2.40
C ALA A 69 9.52 -7.34 -3.74
N LEU A 70 9.99 -7.97 -4.82
CA LEU A 70 9.94 -7.38 -6.17
C LEU A 70 8.50 -7.13 -6.64
N HIS A 71 7.58 -8.04 -6.37
CA HIS A 71 6.16 -7.83 -6.67
C HIS A 71 5.59 -6.64 -5.87
N ARG A 72 5.87 -6.56 -4.56
CA ARG A 72 5.43 -5.45 -3.71
C ARG A 72 6.04 -4.11 -4.13
N ALA A 73 7.28 -4.10 -4.63
CA ALA A 73 7.90 -2.89 -5.20
C ALA A 73 7.16 -2.38 -6.44
N VAL A 74 6.76 -3.27 -7.36
CA VAL A 74 5.93 -2.92 -8.52
C VAL A 74 4.59 -2.34 -8.07
N MET A 75 3.92 -2.99 -7.11
CA MET A 75 2.63 -2.52 -6.59
C MET A 75 2.74 -1.18 -5.85
N ALA A 76 3.83 -0.95 -5.10
CA ALA A 76 4.07 0.31 -4.39
C ALA A 76 4.13 1.49 -5.37
N THR A 77 4.84 1.35 -6.49
CA THR A 77 4.91 2.39 -7.54
C THR A 77 3.59 2.60 -8.29
N ARG A 78 2.65 1.64 -8.26
CA ARG A 78 1.35 1.76 -8.95
C ARG A 78 0.26 2.38 -8.10
N TYR A 79 0.27 2.12 -6.79
CA TYR A 79 -0.87 2.45 -5.91
C TYR A 79 -0.54 3.40 -4.76
N ARG A 80 0.74 3.63 -4.44
CA ARG A 80 1.17 4.38 -3.24
C ARG A 80 1.85 5.72 -3.53
N GLY A 81 1.55 6.31 -4.69
CA GLY A 81 2.18 7.54 -5.17
C GLY A 81 3.45 7.24 -5.95
N SER A 82 3.61 7.94 -7.07
CA SER A 82 4.71 7.75 -8.01
C SER A 82 5.26 9.11 -8.40
N ASP A 83 6.57 9.28 -8.25
CA ASP A 83 7.31 10.36 -8.90
C ASP A 83 7.62 9.99 -10.37
N ALA A 84 8.26 10.90 -11.10
CA ALA A 84 8.62 10.68 -12.51
C ALA A 84 9.55 9.47 -12.71
N GLU A 85 10.35 9.09 -11.71
CA GLU A 85 11.30 7.98 -11.78
C GLU A 85 10.67 6.62 -11.42
N ALA A 86 9.49 6.61 -10.79
CA ALA A 86 8.82 5.40 -10.33
C ALA A 86 8.63 4.36 -11.44
N GLY A 87 8.28 4.80 -12.66
CA GLY A 87 8.06 3.93 -13.81
C GLY A 87 9.31 3.11 -14.18
N LYS A 88 10.48 3.74 -14.14
CA LYS A 88 11.78 3.10 -14.43
C LYS A 88 12.12 2.01 -13.42
N TYR A 89 11.91 2.26 -12.12
CA TYR A 89 12.20 1.26 -11.09
C TYR A 89 11.14 0.14 -11.08
N SER A 90 9.88 0.47 -11.34
CA SER A 90 8.79 -0.51 -11.50
C SER A 90 9.10 -1.49 -12.63
N GLN A 91 9.50 -0.98 -13.80
CA GLN A 91 9.86 -1.81 -14.95
C GLN A 91 11.06 -2.70 -14.66
N GLN A 92 12.10 -2.19 -14.00
CA GLN A 92 13.26 -2.98 -13.61
C GLN A 92 12.88 -4.10 -12.63
N ALA A 93 12.06 -3.82 -11.62
CA ALA A 93 11.62 -4.82 -10.64
C ALA A 93 10.78 -5.91 -11.29
N PHE A 94 9.86 -5.51 -12.18
CA PHE A 94 9.05 -6.42 -12.98
C PHE A 94 9.94 -7.32 -13.88
N ALA A 95 10.85 -6.73 -14.64
CA ALA A 95 11.76 -7.47 -15.50
C ALA A 95 12.61 -8.48 -14.70
N LEU A 96 13.18 -8.05 -13.58
CA LEU A 96 14.01 -8.91 -12.73
C LEU A 96 13.21 -10.10 -12.16
N LEU A 97 11.98 -9.84 -11.69
CA LEU A 97 11.08 -10.88 -11.18
C LEU A 97 10.77 -11.93 -12.24
N HIS A 98 10.43 -11.49 -13.45
CA HIS A 98 10.08 -12.37 -14.56
C HIS A 98 11.29 -13.16 -15.11
N GLN A 99 12.49 -12.57 -15.10
CA GLN A 99 13.71 -13.22 -15.58
C GLN A 99 14.26 -14.25 -14.57
N ARG A 100 14.38 -13.88 -13.30
CA ARG A 100 15.05 -14.72 -12.29
C ARG A 100 14.13 -15.68 -11.56
N HIS A 101 12.84 -15.36 -11.46
CA HIS A 101 11.89 -16.16 -10.69
C HIS A 101 10.71 -16.62 -11.55
N PRO A 102 10.96 -17.34 -12.66
CA PRO A 102 9.92 -17.72 -13.63
C PRO A 102 8.85 -18.65 -13.03
N LYS A 103 9.19 -19.41 -11.98
CA LYS A 103 8.28 -20.34 -11.29
C LYS A 103 7.60 -19.74 -10.05
N SER A 104 7.89 -18.49 -9.71
CA SER A 104 7.35 -17.88 -8.50
C SER A 104 5.87 -17.53 -8.66
N PRO A 105 5.03 -17.76 -7.63
CA PRO A 105 3.63 -17.33 -7.64
C PRO A 105 3.48 -15.82 -7.70
N TRP A 106 4.53 -15.05 -7.36
CA TRP A 106 4.52 -13.59 -7.35
C TRP A 106 4.67 -12.95 -8.74
N ARG A 107 4.91 -13.76 -9.78
CA ARG A 107 5.07 -13.35 -11.19
C ARG A 107 3.77 -12.84 -11.85
N ILE A 108 2.72 -12.55 -11.09
CA ILE A 108 1.41 -12.21 -11.66
C ILE A 108 1.46 -10.81 -12.30
N ALA A 109 1.69 -10.80 -13.61
CA ALA A 109 0.82 -10.12 -14.57
C ALA A 109 0.04 -11.19 -15.35
N ARG A 110 -0.83 -11.93 -14.67
CA ARG A 110 -1.95 -12.59 -15.34
C ARG A 110 -3.09 -11.59 -15.27
N ARG A 111 -3.54 -11.09 -16.42
CA ARG A 111 -4.84 -10.43 -16.60
C ARG A 111 -5.83 -11.10 -15.64
N ILE A 112 -6.51 -10.31 -14.81
CA ILE A 112 -7.55 -10.78 -13.90
C ILE A 112 -8.38 -11.81 -14.64
N GLY A 113 -8.38 -13.04 -14.16
CA GLY A 113 -8.88 -14.18 -14.92
C GLY A 113 -8.55 -15.48 -14.21
N THR A 114 -9.40 -15.78 -13.22
CA THR A 114 -9.76 -17.11 -12.70
C THR A 114 -8.58 -17.96 -12.18
N SER A 115 -8.45 -18.25 -10.88
CA SER A 115 -9.50 -18.74 -9.98
C SER A 115 -9.08 -18.53 -8.53
N ARG A 116 -9.92 -17.78 -7.80
CA ARG A 116 -10.14 -17.69 -6.33
C ARG A 116 -10.41 -16.23 -5.92
N LEU A 117 -11.36 -15.62 -6.62
CA LEU A 117 -12.04 -14.36 -6.28
C LEU A 117 -13.46 -14.49 -6.87
N ALA A 118 -14.24 -15.43 -6.35
CA ALA A 118 -15.64 -15.59 -6.77
C ALA A 118 -16.59 -14.63 -6.02
N ASP A 119 -16.06 -13.71 -5.19
CA ASP A 119 -16.90 -12.88 -4.30
C ASP A 119 -16.79 -11.37 -4.53
N LEU A 120 -16.13 -10.89 -5.61
CA LEU A 120 -15.94 -9.44 -5.84
C LEU A 120 -16.55 -8.92 -7.16
N ASP A 121 -17.67 -9.47 -7.61
CA ASP A 121 -18.43 -9.00 -8.80
C ASP A 121 -19.19 -7.66 -8.58
N GLY A 122 -18.70 -6.78 -7.69
CA GLY A 122 -19.31 -5.48 -7.40
C GLY A 122 -18.50 -4.26 -7.83
N LEU A 123 -17.26 -4.41 -8.29
CA LEU A 123 -16.39 -3.26 -8.58
C LEU A 123 -16.31 -3.02 -10.09
N GLY A 124 -17.17 -2.12 -10.57
CA GLY A 124 -17.10 -1.55 -11.92
C GLY A 124 -15.76 -0.83 -12.20
N PRO A 125 -15.59 -0.28 -13.42
CA PRO A 125 -14.33 0.32 -13.85
C PRO A 125 -13.86 1.43 -12.88
N ILE A 126 -12.62 1.31 -12.43
CA ILE A 126 -11.99 2.23 -11.47
C ILE A 126 -11.78 3.59 -12.17
N PRO A 127 -12.34 4.70 -11.65
CA PRO A 127 -12.11 6.01 -12.22
C PRO A 127 -10.64 6.41 -12.04
N ILE A 128 -10.06 6.96 -13.11
CA ILE A 128 -8.77 7.65 -13.07
C ILE A 128 -9.03 8.96 -12.32
N PHE A 129 -8.57 9.06 -11.07
CA PHE A 129 -8.75 10.30 -10.30
C PHE A 129 -7.92 11.43 -10.94
N PRO A 130 -8.53 12.59 -11.26
CA PRO A 130 -7.75 13.76 -11.64
C PRO A 130 -6.94 14.20 -10.41
N SER A 131 -5.69 14.63 -10.68
CA SER A 131 -4.79 15.22 -9.71
C SER A 131 -5.51 16.28 -8.86
N LEU A 132 -5.65 16.03 -7.56
CA LEU A 132 -6.15 17.02 -6.63
C LEU A 132 -5.07 18.10 -6.48
N ALA A 133 -5.29 19.24 -7.13
CA ALA A 133 -4.66 20.48 -6.73
C ALA A 133 -5.06 20.77 -5.28
N VAL A 134 -4.07 20.81 -4.39
CA VAL A 134 -4.20 21.27 -3.02
C VAL A 134 -4.28 22.81 -3.06
N PRO A 135 -5.24 23.46 -2.38
CA PRO A 135 -5.34 24.92 -2.32
C PRO A 135 -4.19 25.57 -1.56
#